data_AF-A0A0G0A3W2-F1
#
_entry.id   AF-A0A0G0A3W2-F1
#
_cell.length_a   1.000
_cell.length_b   1.000
_cell.length_c   1.000
_cell.angle_alpha   90.00
_cell.angle_beta   90.00
_cell.angle_gamma   90.00
#
_symmetry.space_group_name_H-M   'P 1'
#
loop_
_entity.id
_entity.type
_entity.pdbx_description
1 polymer ?
#
loop_
_entity_poly.entity_id
_entity_poly.type
_entity_poly.pdbx_seq_one_letter_code
_entity_poly.pdbx_strand_id
1 'polypeptide(L)'
;MASSEKPTLKKRIGVMGEYIALREDYRGRLPDYLSRFTGYKPPDAQPPYEPLGVPPFSWLKYIPLQSEIWPFTCIGSFGGILLIEAIMSANTAFSEVYHAPIIITSFGASAVLLFSAIGSPLAQPRNFVLGHFVSALVGTCITRLFVLNPNYHPFLDEGGFHANVFVNGGLSMATSALAQVLIGAVHPP
;
A
#
# COMPACT_ATOMS: atom_id res chain seq x y z
N MET A 1 31.59 22.82 -37.73
CA MET A 1 30.36 23.03 -36.95
C MET A 1 29.76 21.67 -36.62
N ALA A 2 30.03 21.13 -35.44
CA ALA A 2 29.45 19.85 -35.02
C ALA A 2 28.01 20.09 -34.56
N SER A 3 27.04 19.53 -35.28
CA SER A 3 25.63 19.57 -34.91
C SER A 3 25.43 18.75 -33.64
N SER A 4 25.12 19.42 -32.53
CA SER A 4 24.79 18.80 -31.25
C SER A 4 23.44 18.08 -31.37
N GLU A 5 23.47 16.80 -31.70
CA GLU A 5 22.29 15.94 -31.81
C GLU A 5 21.59 15.86 -30.44
N LYS A 6 20.41 16.49 -30.32
CA LYS A 6 19.65 16.48 -29.07
C LYS A 6 19.20 15.04 -28.77
N PRO A 7 19.45 14.49 -27.57
CA PRO A 7 19.07 13.13 -27.26
C PRO A 7 17.55 12.95 -27.39
N THR A 8 17.15 11.90 -28.09
CA THR A 8 15.76 11.52 -28.36
C THR A 8 14.97 11.33 -27.07
N LEU A 9 13.67 11.65 -27.11
CA LEU A 9 12.78 11.64 -25.95
C LEU A 9 12.81 10.30 -25.18
N LYS A 10 12.86 9.16 -25.90
CA LYS A 10 13.03 7.82 -25.31
C LYS A 10 14.30 7.68 -24.47
N LYS A 11 15.41 8.27 -24.92
CA LYS A 11 16.70 8.23 -24.20
C LYS A 11 16.64 9.09 -22.94
N ARG A 12 15.97 10.25 -23.00
CA ARG A 12 15.73 11.09 -21.82
C ARG A 12 14.83 10.42 -20.79
N ILE A 13 13.76 9.77 -21.23
CA ILE A 13 12.85 9.01 -20.36
C ILE A 13 13.57 7.80 -19.74
N GLY A 14 14.38 7.08 -20.53
CA GLY A 14 15.19 5.96 -20.03
C GLY A 14 16.21 6.40 -18.98
N VAL A 15 16.95 7.49 -19.25
CA VAL A 15 17.92 8.06 -18.30
C VAL A 15 17.24 8.58 -17.03
N MET A 16 16.09 9.25 -17.15
CA MET A 16 15.33 9.72 -15.98
C MET A 16 14.78 8.55 -15.15
N GLY A 17 14.37 7.46 -15.79
CA GLY A 17 14.01 6.21 -15.13
C GLY A 17 15.18 5.57 -14.38
N GLU A 18 16.39 5.59 -14.96
CA GLU A 18 17.62 5.14 -14.28
C GLU A 18 18.06 6.03 -13.13
N TYR A 19 17.80 7.34 -13.16
CA TYR A 19 18.11 8.23 -12.03
C TYR A 19 17.14 8.04 -10.84
N ILE A 20 15.90 7.64 -11.11
CA ILE A 20 14.89 7.37 -10.07
C ILE A 20 15.07 5.96 -9.48
N ALA A 21 15.54 5.00 -10.29
CA ALA A 21 15.89 3.68 -9.83
C ALA A 21 17.29 3.70 -9.18
N LEU A 22 17.36 3.53 -7.85
CA LEU A 22 18.63 3.39 -7.13
C LEU A 22 19.53 2.34 -7.81
N ARG A 23 20.76 2.76 -8.18
CA ARG A 23 21.75 2.01 -8.98
C ARG A 23 22.17 0.65 -8.39
N GLU A 24 21.88 0.42 -7.11
CA GLU A 24 22.05 -0.85 -6.40
C GLU A 24 20.86 -1.06 -5.46
N ASP A 25 20.33 -2.29 -5.39
CA ASP A 25 19.24 -2.62 -4.48
C ASP A 25 19.75 -2.67 -3.02
N TYR A 26 19.68 -1.52 -2.35
CA TYR A 26 20.11 -1.35 -0.96
C TYR A 26 19.45 -2.32 0.02
N ARG A 27 18.30 -2.90 -0.35
CA ARG A 27 17.53 -3.80 0.51
C ARG A 27 18.27 -5.10 0.79
N GLY A 28 19.18 -5.53 -0.10
CA GLY A 28 20.03 -6.70 0.12
C GLY A 28 21.11 -6.49 1.19
N ARG A 29 21.37 -5.25 1.62
CA ARG A 29 22.36 -4.91 2.66
C ARG A 29 21.73 -4.74 4.04
N LEU A 30 20.40 -4.69 4.12
CA LEU A 30 19.67 -4.57 5.38
C LEU A 30 19.71 -5.92 6.14
N PRO A 31 19.59 -5.90 7.48
CA PRO A 31 19.35 -7.13 8.24
C PRO A 31 18.16 -7.91 7.66
N ASP A 32 18.23 -9.24 7.65
CA ASP A 32 17.28 -10.13 6.95
C ASP A 32 15.81 -9.79 7.22
N TYR A 33 15.47 -9.41 8.46
CA TYR A 33 14.13 -8.97 8.87
C TYR A 33 13.64 -7.79 8.03
N LEU A 34 14.46 -6.73 7.93
CA LEU A 34 14.14 -5.51 7.20
C LEU A 34 14.26 -5.72 5.70
N SER A 35 15.19 -6.56 5.26
CA SER A 35 15.32 -6.95 3.85
C SER A 35 14.03 -7.62 3.34
N ARG A 36 13.51 -8.62 4.07
CA ARG A 36 12.24 -9.28 3.73
C ARG A 36 11.03 -8.38 3.90
N PHE A 37 10.99 -7.54 4.94
CA PHE A 37 9.90 -6.58 5.13
C PHE A 37 9.85 -5.52 4.01
N THR A 38 11.02 -5.09 3.52
CA THR A 38 11.11 -4.21 2.35
C THR A 38 10.90 -4.94 1.02
N GLY A 39 10.65 -6.26 1.11
CA GLY A 39 10.28 -7.12 -0.01
C GLY A 39 11.43 -7.46 -0.95
N TYR A 40 12.67 -7.43 -0.44
CA TYR A 40 13.82 -7.94 -1.16
C TYR A 40 13.65 -9.44 -1.42
N LYS A 41 13.83 -9.82 -2.68
CA LYS A 41 13.90 -11.23 -3.09
C LYS A 41 15.26 -11.42 -3.78
N PRO A 42 16.13 -12.31 -3.27
CA PRO A 42 17.43 -12.54 -3.89
C PRO A 42 17.23 -13.00 -5.36
N PRO A 43 18.05 -12.53 -6.31
CA PRO A 43 17.91 -12.85 -7.74
C PRO A 43 17.92 -14.37 -8.02
N ASP A 44 18.67 -15.13 -7.22
CA ASP A 44 18.87 -16.57 -7.40
C ASP A 44 17.95 -17.43 -6.53
N ALA A 45 17.11 -16.81 -5.68
CA ALA A 45 16.29 -17.54 -4.72
C ALA A 45 14.97 -18.03 -5.34
N GLN A 46 14.88 -19.34 -5.55
CA GLN A 46 13.62 -20.01 -5.86
C GLN A 46 12.92 -20.51 -4.58
N PRO A 47 11.57 -20.58 -4.56
CA PRO A 47 10.86 -21.22 -3.45
C PRO A 47 11.28 -22.69 -3.32
N PRO A 48 11.44 -23.24 -2.10
CA PRO A 48 11.15 -22.64 -0.79
C PRO A 48 12.29 -21.73 -0.28
N TYR A 49 11.91 -20.56 0.27
CA TYR A 49 12.86 -19.62 0.86
C TYR A 49 13.39 -20.12 2.20
N GLU A 50 14.65 -19.81 2.53
CA GLU A 50 15.17 -20.12 3.87
C GLU A 50 14.31 -19.45 4.94
N PRO A 51 13.92 -20.14 6.02
CA PRO A 51 13.15 -19.53 7.09
C PRO A 51 13.99 -18.49 7.83
N LEU A 52 13.31 -17.51 8.44
CA LEU A 52 13.96 -16.62 9.39
C LEU A 52 14.41 -17.46 10.59
N GLY A 53 15.64 -17.24 11.09
CA GLY A 53 16.25 -18.03 12.16
C GLY A 53 15.57 -17.93 13.53
N VAL A 54 14.40 -17.29 13.62
CA VAL A 54 13.61 -17.11 14.84
C VAL A 54 12.37 -18.01 14.83
N PRO A 55 12.12 -18.80 15.90
CA PRO A 55 10.86 -19.54 16.07
C PRO A 55 9.69 -18.54 16.25
N PRO A 56 8.44 -18.89 15.84
CA PRO A 56 7.85 -20.23 15.90
C PRO A 56 7.61 -20.96 14.57
N PHE A 57 7.90 -20.35 13.40
CA PHE A 57 7.49 -20.90 12.09
C PHE A 57 8.63 -21.49 11.25
N SER A 58 9.82 -21.75 11.82
CA SER A 58 10.95 -22.28 11.05
C SER A 58 10.73 -23.69 10.45
N TRP A 59 9.70 -24.41 10.91
CA TRP A 59 9.29 -25.73 10.41
C TRP A 59 8.41 -25.68 9.15
N LEU A 60 7.86 -24.51 8.79
CA LEU A 60 7.00 -24.35 7.61
C LEU A 60 7.73 -24.66 6.30
N LYS A 61 9.07 -24.63 6.30
CA LYS A 61 9.91 -25.00 5.14
C LYS A 61 9.66 -26.40 4.59
N TYR A 62 9.08 -27.30 5.39
CA TYR A 62 8.77 -28.67 4.98
C TYR A 62 7.41 -28.83 4.30
N ILE A 63 6.59 -27.76 4.29
CA ILE A 63 5.25 -27.76 3.72
C ILE A 63 5.28 -27.03 2.37
N PRO A 64 4.59 -27.54 1.33
CA PRO A 64 4.48 -26.81 0.07
C PRO A 64 3.71 -25.50 0.27
N LEU A 65 4.23 -24.41 -0.32
CA LEU A 65 3.68 -23.05 -0.18
C LEU A 65 2.17 -22.96 -0.46
N GLN A 66 1.67 -23.72 -1.43
CA GLN A 66 0.25 -23.75 -1.76
C GLN A 66 -0.62 -24.23 -0.59
N SER A 67 -0.17 -25.23 0.18
CA SER A 67 -0.89 -25.76 1.33
C SER A 67 -0.78 -24.88 2.57
N GLU A 68 0.29 -24.08 2.66
CA GLU A 68 0.44 -23.06 3.70
C GLU A 68 -0.56 -21.91 3.48
N ILE A 69 -0.73 -21.44 2.25
CA ILE A 69 -1.58 -20.28 1.95
C ILE A 69 -3.01 -20.47 2.47
N TRP A 70 -3.59 -21.67 2.43
CA TRP A 70 -5.01 -21.89 2.76
C TRP A 70 -5.34 -21.60 4.24
N PRO A 71 -4.68 -22.23 5.23
CA PRO A 71 -4.93 -21.92 6.64
C PRO A 71 -4.51 -20.50 7.01
N PHE A 72 -3.38 -20.00 6.48
CA PHE A 72 -2.93 -18.63 6.79
C PHE A 72 -3.83 -17.56 6.16
N THR A 73 -4.41 -17.82 4.98
CA THR A 73 -5.44 -16.97 4.37
C THR A 73 -6.65 -16.88 5.27
N CYS A 74 -7.16 -18.03 5.73
CA CYS A 74 -8.35 -18.07 6.58
C CYS A 74 -8.10 -17.34 7.91
N ILE A 75 -7.06 -17.73 8.64
CA ILE A 75 -6.77 -17.18 9.97
C ILE A 75 -6.36 -15.70 9.87
N GLY A 76 -5.50 -15.35 8.93
CA GLY A 76 -5.00 -14.00 8.73
C GLY A 76 -6.09 -13.04 8.29
N SER A 77 -6.90 -13.41 7.28
CA SER A 77 -7.98 -12.54 6.80
C SER A 77 -9.09 -12.41 7.84
N PHE A 78 -9.51 -13.51 8.47
CA PHE A 78 -10.53 -13.47 9.51
C PHE A 78 -10.06 -12.63 10.70
N GLY A 79 -8.88 -12.92 11.24
CA GLY A 79 -8.34 -12.20 12.39
C GLY A 79 -8.07 -10.72 12.09
N GLY A 80 -7.53 -10.42 10.92
CA GLY A 80 -7.23 -9.05 10.48
C GLY A 80 -8.50 -8.21 10.29
N ILE A 81 -9.48 -8.73 9.57
CA ILE A 81 -10.76 -8.03 9.34
C ILE A 81 -11.55 -7.89 10.64
N LEU A 82 -11.62 -8.94 11.46
CA LEU A 82 -12.31 -8.89 12.75
C LEU A 82 -11.66 -7.86 13.69
N LEU A 83 -10.33 -7.75 13.70
CA LEU A 83 -9.63 -6.75 14.50
C LEU A 83 -9.93 -5.33 14.01
N ILE A 84 -9.90 -5.09 12.70
CA ILE A 84 -10.23 -3.77 12.12
C ILE A 84 -11.68 -3.42 12.46
N GLU A 85 -12.61 -4.34 12.25
CA GLU A 85 -14.03 -4.16 12.57
C GLU A 85 -14.23 -3.88 14.06
N ALA A 86 -13.58 -4.62 14.95
CA ALA A 86 -13.64 -4.37 16.39
C ALA A 86 -13.13 -2.97 16.76
N ILE A 87 -12.03 -2.50 16.16
CA ILE A 87 -11.48 -1.16 16.42
C ILE A 87 -12.44 -0.06 15.93
N MET A 88 -13.05 -0.27 14.75
CA MET A 88 -13.95 0.71 14.13
C MET A 88 -15.34 0.75 14.77
N SER A 89 -15.83 -0.38 15.28
CA SER A 89 -17.19 -0.52 15.85
C SER A 89 -17.24 -0.36 17.36
N ALA A 90 -16.14 -0.63 18.08
CA ALA A 90 -16.09 -0.39 19.51
C ALA A 90 -16.21 1.11 19.80
N ASN A 91 -16.55 1.46 21.06
CA ASN A 91 -16.63 2.82 21.57
C ASN A 91 -15.24 3.48 21.66
N THR A 92 -14.59 3.61 20.51
CA THR A 92 -13.29 4.24 20.32
C THR A 92 -13.51 5.67 19.85
N ALA A 93 -12.45 6.49 19.90
CA ALA A 93 -12.50 7.84 19.36
C ALA A 93 -12.91 7.87 17.87
N PHE A 94 -12.63 6.81 17.11
CA PHE A 94 -13.03 6.72 15.70
C PHE A 94 -14.55 6.67 15.52
N SER A 95 -15.26 5.90 16.36
CA SER A 95 -16.72 5.80 16.32
C SER A 95 -17.38 7.01 16.98
N GLU A 96 -16.94 7.36 18.19
CA GLU A 96 -17.63 8.35 19.05
C GLU A 96 -17.29 9.80 18.73
N VAL A 97 -16.02 10.10 18.42
CA VAL A 97 -15.54 11.49 18.23
C VAL A 97 -15.51 11.87 16.77
N TYR A 98 -15.05 10.96 15.91
CA TYR A 98 -14.82 11.24 14.50
C TYR A 98 -15.91 10.70 13.57
N HIS A 99 -16.85 9.89 14.08
CA HIS A 99 -17.90 9.23 13.30
C HIS A 99 -17.36 8.61 11.99
N ALA A 100 -16.20 7.97 12.09
CA ALA A 100 -15.50 7.43 10.94
C ALA A 100 -16.34 6.31 10.29
N PRO A 101 -16.62 6.37 8.98
CA PRO A 101 -17.39 5.33 8.30
C PRO A 101 -16.60 4.03 8.29
N ILE A 102 -17.32 2.90 8.36
CA ILE A 102 -16.72 1.56 8.30
C ILE A 102 -16.15 1.32 6.90
N ILE A 103 -14.84 1.10 6.78
CA ILE A 103 -14.11 0.89 5.51
C ILE A 103 -13.69 -0.57 5.30
N ILE A 104 -14.57 -1.50 5.71
CA ILE A 104 -14.29 -2.95 5.69
C ILE A 104 -14.09 -3.51 4.27
N THR A 105 -14.75 -2.94 3.27
CA THR A 105 -14.68 -3.41 1.89
C THR A 105 -13.30 -3.20 1.27
N SER A 106 -12.66 -2.04 1.51
CA SER A 106 -11.29 -1.78 1.05
C SER A 106 -10.26 -2.62 1.81
N PHE A 107 -10.41 -2.76 3.13
CA PHE A 107 -9.53 -3.65 3.88
C PHE A 107 -9.72 -5.13 3.53
N GLY A 108 -10.91 -5.54 3.07
CA GLY A 108 -11.17 -6.87 2.53
C GLY A 108 -10.33 -7.17 1.28
N ALA A 109 -10.24 -6.24 0.34
CA ALA A 109 -9.38 -6.38 -0.84
C ALA A 109 -7.89 -6.44 -0.45
N SER A 110 -7.48 -5.62 0.51
CA SER A 110 -6.13 -5.69 1.08
C SER A 110 -5.84 -7.03 1.77
N ALA A 111 -6.79 -7.61 2.50
CA ALA A 111 -6.64 -8.92 3.14
C ALA A 111 -6.46 -10.04 2.11
N VAL A 112 -7.23 -10.03 1.01
CA VAL A 112 -7.05 -10.99 -0.09
C VAL A 112 -5.65 -10.86 -0.69
N LEU A 113 -5.18 -9.63 -0.92
CA LEU A 113 -3.86 -9.41 -1.47
C LEU A 113 -2.75 -9.91 -0.53
N LEU A 114 -2.83 -9.54 0.75
CA LEU A 114 -1.82 -9.86 1.76
C LEU A 114 -1.76 -11.33 2.12
N PHE A 115 -2.91 -12.02 2.20
CA PHE A 115 -2.93 -13.39 2.70
C PHE A 115 -3.13 -14.44 1.60
N SER A 116 -3.90 -14.13 0.56
CA SER A 116 -4.16 -15.08 -0.55
C SER A 116 -3.16 -14.93 -1.70
N ALA A 117 -2.69 -13.72 -1.97
CA ALA A 117 -1.80 -13.40 -3.09
C ALA A 117 -0.39 -12.99 -2.65
N ILE A 118 0.17 -13.67 -1.63
CA ILE A 118 1.48 -13.40 -1.01
C ILE A 118 2.66 -13.31 -2.00
N GLY A 119 2.56 -13.96 -3.16
CA GLY A 119 3.58 -13.93 -4.20
C GLY A 119 3.56 -12.67 -5.05
N SER A 120 2.51 -11.86 -4.94
CA SER A 120 2.36 -10.62 -5.70
C SER A 120 3.35 -9.56 -5.21
N PRO A 121 4.04 -8.83 -6.11
CA PRO A 121 4.87 -7.70 -5.71
C PRO A 121 4.05 -6.59 -5.03
N LEU A 122 2.74 -6.53 -5.27
CA LEU A 122 1.84 -5.59 -4.60
C LEU A 122 1.49 -6.00 -3.16
N ALA A 123 1.56 -7.29 -2.83
CA ALA A 123 1.28 -7.82 -1.50
C ALA A 123 2.43 -7.59 -0.50
N GLN A 124 3.52 -6.95 -0.93
CA GLN A 124 4.67 -6.75 -0.06
C GLN A 124 4.32 -5.82 1.11
N PRO A 125 4.78 -6.13 2.34
CA PRO A 125 4.39 -5.39 3.53
C PRO A 125 4.81 -3.92 3.48
N ARG A 126 5.92 -3.61 2.80
CA ARG A 126 6.31 -2.22 2.46
C ARG A 126 5.18 -1.48 1.73
N ASN A 127 4.61 -2.08 0.69
CA ASN A 127 3.62 -1.42 -0.14
C ASN A 127 2.35 -1.20 0.66
N PHE A 128 1.90 -2.20 1.43
CA PHE A 128 0.76 -2.05 2.32
C PHE A 128 0.94 -0.89 3.32
N VAL A 129 2.00 -0.92 4.13
CA VAL A 129 2.19 0.06 5.20
C VAL A 129 2.47 1.46 4.65
N LEU A 130 3.43 1.59 3.73
CA LEU A 130 3.78 2.91 3.16
C LEU A 130 2.69 3.43 2.24
N GLY A 131 2.03 2.56 1.48
CA GLY A 131 0.94 2.92 0.60
C GLY A 131 -0.23 3.50 1.38
N HIS A 132 -0.70 2.80 2.43
CA HIS A 132 -1.77 3.33 3.29
C HIS A 132 -1.35 4.62 4.00
N PHE A 133 -0.13 4.69 4.52
CA PHE A 133 0.36 5.90 5.21
C PHE A 133 0.41 7.10 4.26
N VAL A 134 0.98 6.95 3.07
CA VAL A 134 1.12 8.05 2.09
C VAL A 134 -0.25 8.46 1.55
N SER A 135 -1.15 7.53 1.26
CA SER A 135 -2.51 7.86 0.85
C SER A 135 -3.28 8.59 1.95
N ALA A 136 -3.17 8.13 3.21
CA ALA A 136 -3.80 8.80 4.34
C ALA A 136 -3.24 10.23 4.53
N LEU A 137 -1.92 10.40 4.42
CA LEU A 137 -1.27 11.70 4.55
C LEU A 137 -1.71 12.67 3.44
N VAL A 138 -1.58 12.26 2.18
CA VAL A 138 -1.91 13.09 1.00
C VAL A 138 -3.40 13.42 0.97
N GLY A 139 -4.27 12.42 1.16
CA GLY A 139 -5.72 12.63 1.21
C GLY A 139 -6.15 13.54 2.37
N THR A 140 -5.51 13.41 3.54
CA THR A 140 -5.78 14.31 4.68
C THR A 140 -5.34 15.73 4.38
N CYS A 141 -4.14 15.94 3.80
CA CYS A 141 -3.67 17.28 3.43
C CYS A 141 -4.64 17.97 2.46
N ILE A 142 -5.08 17.26 1.42
CA ILE A 142 -6.01 17.82 0.42
C ILE A 142 -7.37 18.09 1.05
N THR A 143 -7.93 17.14 1.79
CA THR A 143 -9.22 17.33 2.46
C THR A 143 -9.16 18.50 3.44
N ARG A 144 -8.05 18.68 4.18
CA ARG A 144 -7.87 19.83 5.08
C ARG A 144 -7.87 21.17 4.34
N LEU A 145 -7.34 21.23 3.11
CA LEU A 145 -7.42 22.44 2.29
C LEU A 145 -8.85 22.73 1.84
N PHE A 146 -9.62 21.70 1.46
CA PHE A 146 -11.02 21.86 1.06
C PHE A 146 -11.91 22.33 2.23
N VAL A 147 -11.66 21.83 3.44
CA VAL A 147 -12.39 22.22 4.66
C VAL A 147 -12.20 23.69 5.02
N LEU A 148 -11.15 24.36 4.53
CA LEU A 148 -10.99 25.82 4.73
C LEU A 148 -12.02 26.66 3.96
N ASN A 149 -12.67 26.08 2.94
CA ASN A 149 -13.75 26.75 2.22
C ASN A 149 -15.06 26.60 3.00
N PRO A 150 -15.73 27.69 3.41
CA PRO A 150 -17.00 27.63 4.13
C PRO A 150 -18.12 26.89 3.38
N ASN A 151 -18.04 26.81 2.05
CA ASN A 151 -19.02 26.11 1.20
C ASN A 151 -18.71 24.62 1.01
N TYR A 152 -17.72 24.07 1.72
CA TYR A 152 -17.40 22.66 1.68
C TYR A 152 -18.24 21.88 2.70
N HIS A 153 -19.16 21.07 2.19
CA HIS A 153 -20.00 20.19 3.00
C HIS A 153 -19.45 18.76 2.90
N PRO A 154 -18.82 18.20 3.94
CA PRO A 154 -18.18 16.88 3.87
C PRO A 154 -19.17 15.71 3.81
N PHE A 155 -20.42 15.94 4.21
CA PHE A 155 -21.46 14.92 4.33
C PHE A 155 -22.32 14.87 3.06
N LEU A 156 -22.70 13.65 2.62
CA LEU A 156 -23.50 13.42 1.40
C LEU A 156 -25.00 13.29 1.71
N ASP A 157 -25.40 13.76 2.89
CA ASP A 157 -26.61 13.31 3.57
C ASP A 157 -27.89 14.00 3.07
N GLU A 158 -27.76 15.07 2.28
CA GLU A 158 -28.89 15.90 1.82
C GLU A 158 -29.50 15.46 0.48
N GLY A 159 -29.06 14.35 -0.11
CA GLY A 159 -29.57 13.89 -1.43
C GLY A 159 -29.24 14.83 -2.60
N GLY A 160 -28.51 15.91 -2.35
CA GLY A 160 -28.00 16.87 -3.34
C GLY A 160 -26.62 16.48 -3.89
N PHE A 161 -26.35 16.86 -5.13
CA PHE A 161 -25.02 16.68 -5.73
C PHE A 161 -24.06 17.79 -5.28
N HIS A 162 -23.13 17.46 -4.38
CA HIS A 162 -22.10 18.38 -3.90
C HIS A 162 -20.80 18.21 -4.70
N ALA A 163 -20.68 18.92 -5.82
CA ALA A 163 -19.53 18.81 -6.74
C ALA A 163 -18.17 18.90 -6.03
N ASN A 164 -18.04 19.78 -5.03
CA ASN A 164 -16.80 19.98 -4.27
C ASN A 164 -16.32 18.72 -3.53
N VAL A 165 -17.23 17.87 -3.06
CA VAL A 165 -16.90 16.61 -2.37
C VAL A 165 -16.36 15.58 -3.36
N PHE A 166 -17.00 15.47 -4.52
CA PHE A 166 -16.53 14.58 -5.59
C PHE A 166 -15.17 15.02 -6.14
N VAL A 167 -14.97 16.33 -6.31
CA VAL A 167 -13.68 16.90 -6.73
C VAL A 167 -12.62 16.65 -5.65
N ASN A 168 -12.92 16.85 -4.37
CA ASN A 168 -11.99 16.52 -3.29
C ASN A 168 -11.62 15.03 -3.31
N GLY A 169 -12.60 14.13 -3.37
CA GLY A 169 -12.37 12.69 -3.40
C GLY A 169 -11.54 12.25 -4.60
N GLY A 170 -11.88 12.72 -5.81
CA GLY A 170 -11.14 12.44 -7.04
C GLY A 170 -9.72 12.98 -7.01
N LEU A 171 -9.53 14.22 -6.54
CA LEU A 171 -8.22 14.84 -6.40
C LEU A 171 -7.35 14.11 -5.37
N SER A 172 -7.93 13.78 -4.21
CA SER A 172 -7.26 13.02 -3.15
C SER A 172 -6.81 11.65 -3.64
N MET A 173 -7.65 10.93 -4.39
CA MET A 173 -7.29 9.64 -4.96
C MET A 173 -6.18 9.76 -6.02
N ALA A 174 -6.34 10.66 -6.98
CA ALA A 174 -5.38 10.82 -8.09
C ALA A 174 -3.98 11.23 -7.59
N THR A 175 -3.91 12.15 -6.64
CA THR A 175 -2.66 12.62 -6.05
C THR A 175 -2.02 11.57 -5.13
N SER A 176 -2.82 10.83 -4.35
CA SER A 176 -2.33 9.73 -3.52
C SER A 176 -1.74 8.61 -4.38
N ALA A 177 -2.44 8.23 -5.46
CA ALA A 177 -1.95 7.23 -6.40
C ALA A 177 -0.64 7.68 -7.08
N LEU A 178 -0.56 8.95 -7.51
CA LEU A 178 0.68 9.50 -8.05
C LEU A 178 1.81 9.45 -7.03
N ALA A 179 1.55 9.85 -5.78
CA ALA A 179 2.55 9.81 -4.71
C ALA A 179 3.05 8.38 -4.45
N GLN A 180 2.16 7.40 -4.40
CA GLN A 180 2.52 5.99 -4.25
C GLN A 180 3.37 5.45 -5.42
N VAL A 181 3.06 5.87 -6.66
CA VAL A 181 3.86 5.53 -7.85
C VAL A 181 5.27 6.13 -7.75
N LEU A 182 5.37 7.40 -7.35
CA LEU A 182 6.65 8.10 -7.23
C LEU A 182 7.58 7.47 -6.20
N ILE A 183 7.04 6.97 -5.08
CA ILE A 183 7.83 6.31 -4.02
C ILE A 183 8.02 4.80 -4.26
N GLY A 184 7.41 4.24 -5.31
CA GLY A 184 7.43 2.82 -5.62
C GLY A 184 6.82 1.95 -4.52
N ALA A 185 5.76 2.43 -3.87
CA ALA A 185 5.02 1.72 -2.82
C ALA A 185 3.51 1.71 -3.14
N VAL A 186 3.19 1.34 -4.37
CA VAL A 186 1.81 1.21 -4.85
C VAL A 186 1.13 0.07 -4.11
N HIS A 187 0.01 0.39 -3.48
CA HIS A 187 -0.85 -0.58 -2.83
C HIS A 187 -2.26 -0.46 -3.40
N PRO A 188 -2.81 -1.53 -4.01
CA PRO A 188 -4.16 -1.49 -4.54
C PRO A 188 -5.21 -1.39 -3.41
N PRO A 189 -6.36 -0.76 -3.68
CA PRO A 189 -7.42 -0.56 -2.70
C PRO A 189 -8.14 -1.85 -2.29
#